data_AF-A0A958P9G5-F1
#
_entry.id   AF-A0A958P9G5-F1
#
_cell.length_a   1.000
_cell.length_b   1.000
_cell.length_c   1.000
_cell.angle_alpha   90.00
_cell.angle_beta   90.00
_cell.angle_gamma   90.00
#
_symmetry.space_group_name_H-M   'P 1'
#
loop_
_entity.id
_entity.type
_entity.pdbx_description
1 polymer ?
#
loop_
_entity_poly.entity_id
_entity_poly.type
_entity_poly.pdbx_seq_one_letter_code
_entity_poly.pdbx_strand_id
1 'polypeptide(L)'
;MTCEYENQPQELVEFSGSAALTNLDQFFSSKVYRRKAAKAFLKKAIKGSGSPKAINVDQSKSNIGAIQQMNKFERPKSNPIKLTKDKYRNNLVEQDHRKIKRKLKISLNFQSLKSAKAIIAGVEIVHMIFKGQSGCLPLINSTPESQFWGLVTI
;
A
#
# COMPACT_ATOMS: atom_id res chain seq x y z
N MET A 1 -39.22 22.53 -37.18
CA MET A 1 -38.25 22.66 -36.08
C MET A 1 -38.92 22.15 -34.82
N THR A 2 -38.48 20.97 -34.36
CA THR A 2 -38.70 20.27 -33.06
C THR A 2 -40.12 20.06 -32.53
N CYS A 3 -40.54 18.91 -31.99
CA CYS A 3 -40.01 17.55 -31.85
C CYS A 3 -41.19 16.78 -31.23
N GLU A 4 -41.68 15.73 -31.88
CA GLU A 4 -42.68 14.83 -31.29
C GLU A 4 -41.99 13.91 -30.27
N TYR A 5 -42.63 13.78 -29.11
CA TYR A 5 -42.21 12.93 -28.00
C TYR A 5 -42.75 11.52 -28.27
N GLU A 6 -41.88 10.63 -28.77
CA GLU A 6 -42.21 9.22 -28.97
C GLU A 6 -41.80 8.43 -27.71
N ASN A 7 -42.75 7.65 -27.19
CA ASN A 7 -42.63 6.89 -25.95
C ASN A 7 -42.21 5.43 -26.23
N GLN A 8 -41.23 4.95 -25.44
CA GLN A 8 -40.96 3.55 -25.01
C GLN A 8 -40.18 2.61 -25.97
N PRO A 9 -39.37 1.64 -25.47
CA PRO A 9 -39.44 1.04 -24.14
C PRO A 9 -38.23 1.24 -23.22
N GLN A 10 -38.54 1.19 -21.94
CA GLN A 10 -37.63 0.98 -20.83
C GLN A 10 -36.80 -0.29 -21.02
N GLU A 11 -35.51 -0.13 -21.32
CA GLU A 11 -34.52 -1.12 -20.92
C GLU A 11 -33.84 -0.59 -19.65
N LEU A 12 -34.42 -0.94 -18.50
CA LEU A 12 -33.77 -0.86 -17.21
C LEU A 12 -32.57 -1.81 -17.24
N VAL A 13 -31.44 -1.32 -17.75
CA VAL A 13 -30.15 -1.94 -17.46
C VAL A 13 -29.84 -1.61 -16.01
N GLU A 14 -30.27 -2.50 -15.10
CA GLU A 14 -29.77 -2.54 -13.73
C GLU A 14 -28.24 -2.62 -13.79
N PHE A 15 -27.59 -1.46 -13.70
CA PHE A 15 -26.15 -1.38 -13.50
C PHE A 15 -25.86 -1.75 -12.04
N SER A 16 -26.01 -3.04 -11.72
CA SER A 16 -25.52 -3.58 -10.46
C SER A 16 -24.02 -3.30 -10.39
N GLY A 17 -23.62 -2.52 -9.39
CA GLY A 17 -22.26 -2.01 -9.17
C GLY A 17 -21.22 -3.08 -8.83
N SER A 18 -21.10 -4.12 -9.65
CA SER A 18 -20.15 -5.23 -9.49
C SER A 18 -18.98 -5.15 -10.48
N ALA A 19 -19.20 -4.65 -11.70
CA ALA A 19 -18.20 -4.70 -12.79
C ALA A 19 -17.00 -3.74 -12.64
N ALA A 20 -17.14 -2.62 -11.92
CA ALA A 20 -16.04 -1.68 -11.69
C ALA A 20 -15.04 -2.19 -10.62
N LEU A 21 -15.53 -2.95 -9.63
CA LEU A 21 -14.72 -3.52 -8.57
C LEU A 21 -13.89 -4.71 -9.06
N THR A 22 -14.44 -5.52 -9.98
CA THR A 22 -13.73 -6.68 -10.54
C THR A 22 -12.50 -6.27 -11.35
N ASN A 23 -12.55 -5.18 -12.11
CA ASN A 23 -11.41 -4.69 -12.89
C ASN A 23 -10.26 -4.16 -12.03
N LEU A 24 -10.56 -3.51 -10.91
CA LEU A 24 -9.54 -2.98 -10.00
C LEU A 24 -8.83 -4.10 -9.22
N ASP A 25 -9.61 -5.05 -8.67
CA ASP A 25 -9.06 -6.20 -7.95
C ASP A 25 -8.25 -7.11 -8.87
N GLN A 26 -8.72 -7.32 -10.11
CA GLN A 26 -7.98 -8.03 -11.17
C GLN A 26 -6.66 -7.31 -11.51
N PHE A 27 -6.69 -5.98 -11.62
CA PHE A 27 -5.51 -5.17 -11.94
C PHE A 27 -4.46 -5.21 -10.83
N PHE A 28 -4.87 -4.97 -9.57
CA PHE A 28 -3.98 -5.05 -8.39
C PHE A 28 -3.49 -6.48 -8.14
N SER A 29 -4.25 -7.48 -8.57
CA SER A 29 -3.83 -8.89 -8.51
C SER A 29 -2.92 -9.33 -9.66
N SER A 30 -2.74 -8.51 -10.68
CA SER A 30 -1.89 -8.86 -11.83
C SER A 30 -0.43 -9.09 -11.42
N LYS A 31 0.20 -10.12 -12.01
CA LYS A 31 1.62 -10.44 -11.76
C LYS A 31 2.55 -9.27 -12.10
N VAL A 32 2.16 -8.45 -13.09
CA VAL A 32 2.91 -7.27 -13.54
C VAL A 32 2.86 -6.19 -12.47
N TYR A 33 1.67 -5.86 -11.97
CA TYR A 33 1.50 -4.86 -10.92
C TYR A 33 2.26 -5.26 -9.64
N ARG A 34 2.08 -6.51 -9.18
CA ARG A 34 2.75 -7.00 -7.96
C ARG A 34 4.28 -6.92 -8.05
N ARG A 35 4.87 -7.19 -9.22
CA ARG A 35 6.32 -7.02 -9.45
C ARG A 35 6.74 -5.54 -9.44
N LYS A 36 5.98 -4.66 -10.10
CA LYS A 36 6.24 -3.21 -10.10
C LYS A 36 6.18 -2.65 -8.68
N ALA A 37 5.15 -3.01 -7.92
CA ALA A 37 4.98 -2.62 -6.52
C ALA A 37 6.13 -3.13 -5.65
N ALA A 38 6.48 -4.42 -5.75
CA ALA A 38 7.62 -5.00 -5.04
C ALA A 38 8.94 -4.26 -5.34
N LYS A 39 9.19 -3.94 -6.61
CA LYS A 39 10.38 -3.17 -7.02
C LYS A 39 10.40 -1.76 -6.44
N ALA A 40 9.26 -1.05 -6.47
CA ALA A 40 9.14 0.28 -5.88
C ALA A 40 9.37 0.25 -4.36
N PHE A 41 8.82 -0.75 -3.68
CA PHE A 41 9.04 -0.96 -2.25
C PHE A 41 10.52 -1.21 -1.93
N LEU A 42 11.18 -2.11 -2.66
CA LEU A 42 12.60 -2.41 -2.49
C LEU A 42 13.49 -1.17 -2.68
N LYS A 43 13.20 -0.34 -3.70
CA LYS A 43 13.91 0.94 -3.90
C LYS A 43 13.77 1.87 -2.70
N LYS A 44 12.55 2.02 -2.18
CA LYS A 44 12.28 2.86 -1.02
C LYS A 44 13.00 2.34 0.23
N ALA A 45 12.98 1.02 0.45
CA ALA A 45 13.67 0.39 1.57
C ALA A 45 15.20 0.58 1.49
N ILE A 46 15.81 0.37 0.31
CA ILE A 46 17.25 0.57 0.10
C ILE A 46 17.63 2.05 0.29
N LYS A 47 16.79 2.98 -0.15
CA LYS A 47 17.04 4.42 0.08
C LYS A 47 17.05 4.78 1.58
N GLY A 48 16.20 4.15 2.39
CA GLY A 48 16.13 4.40 3.83
C GLY A 48 17.13 3.62 4.67
N SER A 49 17.50 2.40 4.26
CA SER A 49 18.31 1.46 5.05
C SER A 49 19.74 1.29 4.54
N GLY A 50 20.11 1.95 3.45
CA GLY A 50 21.39 1.80 2.77
C GLY A 50 21.43 0.62 1.79
N SER A 51 22.62 0.26 1.31
CA SER A 51 22.81 -0.75 0.26
C SER A 51 23.10 -2.14 0.86
N PRO A 52 22.10 -3.04 0.99
CA PRO A 52 22.33 -4.37 1.55
C PRO A 52 23.10 -5.27 0.57
N LYS A 53 23.91 -6.16 1.15
CA LYS A 53 24.59 -7.27 0.44
C LYS A 53 23.66 -8.49 0.27
N ALA A 54 22.72 -8.70 1.19
CA ALA A 54 21.75 -9.78 1.14
C ALA A 54 20.38 -9.30 1.64
N ILE A 55 19.31 -9.79 1.01
CA ILE A 55 17.94 -9.55 1.44
C ILE A 55 17.26 -10.91 1.66
N ASN A 56 16.58 -11.05 2.79
CA ASN A 56 15.70 -12.18 3.04
C ASN A 56 14.35 -11.92 2.39
N VAL A 57 13.89 -12.86 1.57
CA VAL A 57 12.67 -12.71 0.80
C VAL A 57 11.76 -13.91 1.03
N ASP A 58 10.46 -13.64 1.10
CA ASP A 58 9.44 -14.67 1.09
C ASP A 58 9.49 -15.48 -0.23
N GLN A 59 8.76 -16.59 -0.30
CA GLN A 59 8.68 -17.40 -1.52
C GLN A 59 7.89 -16.73 -2.66
N SER A 60 7.60 -15.42 -2.56
CA SER A 60 6.81 -14.73 -3.57
C SER A 60 7.62 -14.50 -4.86
N LYS A 61 7.03 -14.91 -5.98
CA LYS A 61 7.61 -14.73 -7.32
C LYS A 61 7.80 -13.25 -7.68
N SER A 62 7.01 -12.36 -7.07
CA SER A 62 7.07 -10.92 -7.32
C SER A 62 8.33 -10.28 -6.74
N ASN A 63 8.65 -10.60 -5.48
CA ASN A 63 9.82 -10.05 -4.80
C ASN A 63 11.12 -10.60 -5.41
N ILE A 64 11.16 -11.91 -5.70
CA ILE A 64 12.30 -12.53 -6.38
C ILE A 64 12.54 -11.86 -7.75
N GLY A 65 11.48 -11.71 -8.54
CA GLY A 65 11.59 -11.06 -9.85
C GLY A 65 12.01 -9.59 -9.78
N ALA A 66 11.58 -8.87 -8.75
CA ALA A 66 11.99 -7.48 -8.54
C ALA A 66 13.50 -7.37 -8.24
N ILE A 67 14.05 -8.20 -7.33
CA ILE A 67 15.48 -8.20 -7.02
C ILE A 67 16.32 -8.61 -8.23
N GLN A 68 15.88 -9.61 -9.00
CA GLN A 68 16.56 -10.02 -10.23
C GLN A 68 16.62 -8.88 -11.25
N GLN A 69 15.53 -8.13 -11.44
CA GLN A 69 15.54 -6.96 -12.33
C GLN A 69 16.46 -5.85 -11.80
N MET A 70 16.48 -5.60 -10.50
CA MET A 70 17.38 -4.59 -9.91
C MET A 70 18.85 -4.96 -10.08
N ASN A 71 19.22 -6.22 -9.82
CA ASN A 71 20.59 -6.70 -10.03
C ASN A 71 21.01 -6.66 -11.51
N LYS A 72 20.06 -6.81 -12.45
CA LYS A 72 20.34 -6.79 -13.89
C LYS A 72 20.52 -5.38 -14.46
N PHE A 73 19.69 -4.42 -14.03
CA PHE A 73 19.57 -3.11 -14.70
C PHE A 73 19.95 -1.91 -13.83
N GLU A 74 19.97 -2.04 -12.51
CA GLU A 74 20.05 -0.88 -11.59
C GLU A 74 21.23 -0.95 -10.62
N ARG A 75 21.95 -2.08 -10.57
CA ARG A 75 23.13 -2.26 -9.72
C ARG A 75 24.36 -2.69 -10.51
N PRO A 76 25.57 -2.34 -10.05
CA PRO A 76 26.80 -2.86 -10.61
C PRO A 76 26.85 -4.38 -10.48
N LYS A 77 27.34 -5.07 -11.53
CA LYS A 77 27.54 -6.53 -11.51
C LYS A 77 28.50 -7.00 -10.40
N SER A 78 29.39 -6.12 -9.94
CA SER A 78 30.34 -6.38 -8.85
C SER A 78 29.69 -6.38 -7.46
N ASN A 79 28.46 -5.89 -7.31
CA ASN A 79 27.77 -5.84 -6.00
C ASN A 79 26.28 -6.22 -6.10
N PRO A 80 25.95 -7.46 -6.50
CA PRO A 80 24.58 -7.93 -6.57
C PRO A 80 24.00 -8.18 -5.18
N ILE A 81 22.69 -7.97 -5.03
CA ILE A 81 21.96 -8.39 -3.82
C ILE A 81 21.82 -9.91 -3.83
N LYS A 82 22.33 -10.58 -2.80
CA LYS A 82 22.08 -12.01 -2.57
C LYS A 82 20.66 -12.22 -2.03
N LEU A 83 19.95 -13.17 -2.63
CA LEU A 83 18.64 -13.62 -2.18
C LEU A 83 18.82 -14.70 -1.10
N THR A 84 18.23 -14.51 0.06
CA THR A 84 18.18 -15.51 1.14
C THR A 84 16.72 -15.90 1.42
N LYS A 85 16.50 -17.16 1.82
CA LYS A 85 15.18 -17.73 2.11
C LYS A 85 15.18 -18.38 3.50
N ASP A 86 15.45 -17.58 4.50
CA ASP A 86 15.42 -17.99 5.89
C ASP A 86 13.98 -17.96 6.41
N LYS A 87 13.46 -19.16 6.70
CA LYS A 87 12.10 -19.38 7.23
C LYS A 87 11.92 -18.72 8.59
N TYR A 88 12.95 -18.75 9.45
CA TYR A 88 12.86 -18.17 10.78
C TYR A 88 12.70 -16.64 10.70
N ARG A 89 13.52 -15.98 9.88
CA ARG A 89 13.40 -14.54 9.63
C ARG A 89 12.06 -14.15 9.00
N ASN A 90 11.57 -14.97 8.07
CA ASN A 90 10.25 -14.74 7.48
C ASN A 90 9.14 -14.85 8.54
N ASN A 91 9.20 -15.86 9.42
CA ASN A 91 8.25 -16.01 10.51
C ASN A 91 8.26 -14.81 11.48
N LEU A 92 9.43 -14.23 11.77
CA LEU A 92 9.54 -13.05 12.63
C LEU A 92 8.86 -11.83 11.99
N VAL A 93 9.16 -11.56 10.72
CA VAL A 93 8.52 -10.47 9.95
C VAL A 93 7.01 -10.68 9.83
N GLU A 94 6.57 -11.92 9.58
CA GLU A 94 5.15 -12.26 9.54
C GLU A 94 4.47 -12.01 10.88
N GLN A 95 5.13 -12.35 12.00
CA GLN A 95 4.60 -12.10 13.34
C GLN A 95 4.44 -10.61 13.64
N ASP A 96 5.43 -9.79 13.31
CA ASP A 96 5.33 -8.33 13.47
C ASP A 96 4.17 -7.76 12.66
N HIS A 97 3.99 -8.25 11.43
CA HIS A 97 2.89 -7.85 10.59
C HIS A 97 1.52 -8.34 11.07
N ARG A 98 1.42 -9.41 11.89
CA ARG A 98 0.13 -9.90 12.40
C ARG A 98 -0.59 -8.85 13.25
N LYS A 99 0.14 -8.07 14.05
CA LYS A 99 -0.46 -7.00 14.87
C LYS A 99 -1.07 -5.91 13.98
N ILE A 100 -0.33 -5.47 12.97
CA ILE A 100 -0.77 -4.45 12.01
C ILE A 100 -1.95 -4.99 11.18
N LYS A 101 -1.85 -6.21 10.64
CA LYS A 101 -2.92 -6.85 9.87
C LYS A 101 -4.20 -7.07 10.69
N ARG A 102 -4.09 -7.43 11.98
CA ARG A 102 -5.26 -7.54 12.86
C ARG A 102 -5.97 -6.21 13.05
N LYS A 103 -5.21 -5.14 13.32
CA LYS A 103 -5.76 -3.78 13.40
C LYS A 103 -6.43 -3.37 12.08
N LEU A 104 -5.73 -3.55 10.96
CA LEU A 104 -6.26 -3.26 9.62
C LEU A 104 -7.50 -4.10 9.28
N LYS A 105 -7.57 -5.37 9.73
CA LYS A 105 -8.73 -6.24 9.48
C LYS A 105 -9.97 -5.81 10.26
N ILE A 106 -9.81 -5.39 11.50
CA ILE A 106 -10.91 -4.79 12.29
C ILE A 106 -11.37 -3.49 11.61
N SER A 107 -10.42 -2.77 11.04
CA SER A 107 -10.61 -1.56 10.25
C SER A 107 -11.15 -1.77 8.82
N LEU A 108 -11.17 -2.98 8.26
CA LEU A 108 -11.55 -3.22 6.85
C LEU A 108 -13.04 -2.99 6.54
N ASN A 109 -13.85 -2.61 7.53
CA ASN A 109 -15.19 -2.07 7.31
C ASN A 109 -15.17 -0.60 6.85
N PHE A 110 -14.03 -0.05 6.44
CA PHE A 110 -13.96 1.28 5.84
C PHE A 110 -14.58 1.28 4.46
N GLN A 111 -15.67 2.02 4.33
CA GLN A 111 -16.44 2.17 3.10
C GLN A 111 -15.65 2.86 1.96
N SER A 112 -14.49 3.48 2.26
CA SER A 112 -13.65 4.12 1.24
C SER A 112 -12.15 4.13 1.57
N LEU A 113 -11.31 4.21 0.53
CA LEU A 113 -9.84 4.38 0.66
C LEU A 113 -9.46 5.72 1.33
N LYS A 114 -10.27 6.76 1.17
CA LYS A 114 -10.05 8.06 1.81
C LYS A 114 -10.18 7.91 3.33
N SER A 115 -11.24 7.23 3.79
CA SER A 115 -11.48 6.92 5.20
C SER A 115 -10.37 6.04 5.78
N ALA A 116 -9.93 5.01 5.03
CA ALA A 116 -8.84 4.15 5.47
C ALA A 116 -7.53 4.91 5.67
N LYS A 117 -7.17 5.81 4.75
CA LYS A 117 -5.97 6.66 4.86
C LYS A 117 -6.06 7.61 6.06
N ALA A 118 -7.19 8.26 6.25
CA ALA A 118 -7.40 9.18 7.37
C ALA A 118 -7.26 8.48 8.73
N ILE A 119 -7.82 7.27 8.85
CA ILE A 119 -7.77 6.50 10.11
C ILE A 119 -6.37 5.97 10.40
N ILE A 120 -5.65 5.47 9.38
CA ILE A 120 -4.25 5.06 9.55
C ILE A 120 -3.40 6.26 9.98
N ALA A 121 -3.57 7.42 9.33
CA ALA A 121 -2.86 8.65 9.70
C ALA A 121 -3.20 9.09 11.13
N GLY A 122 -4.47 9.05 11.54
CA GLY A 122 -4.90 9.37 12.90
C GLY A 122 -4.28 8.45 13.96
N VAL A 123 -4.23 7.14 13.69
CA VAL A 123 -3.58 6.17 14.60
C VAL A 123 -2.08 6.42 14.71
N GLU A 124 -1.41 6.78 13.63
CA GLU A 124 0.02 7.15 13.64
C GLU A 124 0.26 8.43 14.44
N ILE A 125 -0.57 9.46 14.25
CA ILE A 125 -0.49 10.73 15.00
C ILE A 125 -0.65 10.50 16.51
N VAL A 126 -1.70 9.76 16.91
CA VAL A 126 -1.94 9.44 18.33
C VAL A 126 -0.77 8.66 18.91
N HIS A 127 -0.24 7.67 18.19
CA HIS A 127 0.91 6.89 18.63
C HIS A 127 2.18 7.74 18.79
N MET A 128 2.38 8.75 17.94
CA MET A 128 3.49 9.71 18.07
C MET A 128 3.34 10.62 19.28
N ILE A 129 2.12 11.10 19.58
CA ILE A 129 1.82 11.88 20.78
C ILE A 129 2.15 11.07 22.03
N PHE A 130 1.67 9.83 22.12
CA PHE A 130 1.95 8.94 23.26
C PHE A 130 3.44 8.60 23.41
N LYS A 131 4.22 8.66 22.34
CA LYS A 131 5.68 8.43 22.37
C LYS A 131 6.51 9.70 22.61
N GLY A 132 5.89 10.88 22.71
CA GLY A 132 6.61 12.15 22.82
C GLY A 132 7.44 12.52 21.58
N GLN A 133 7.10 11.96 20.41
CA GLN A 133 7.85 12.13 19.16
C GLN A 133 7.28 13.26 18.28
N SER A 134 6.74 14.30 18.89
CA SER A 134 6.00 15.40 18.23
C SER A 134 6.84 16.28 17.30
N GLY A 135 8.18 16.18 17.36
CA GLY A 135 9.09 17.01 16.56
C GLY A 135 9.47 16.45 15.18
N CYS A 136 8.96 15.29 14.76
CA CYS A 136 9.43 14.60 13.56
C CYS A 136 8.30 14.35 12.54
N LEU A 137 7.79 15.40 11.89
CA LEU A 137 7.02 15.27 10.66
C LEU A 137 7.51 16.28 9.61
N PRO A 138 7.91 15.83 8.40
CA PRO A 138 8.31 16.71 7.31
C PRO A 138 7.14 17.19 6.42
N LEU A 139 5.88 17.18 6.91
CA LEU A 139 4.74 17.48 6.03
C LEU A 139 3.95 18.76 6.33
N ILE A 140 3.91 19.32 7.53
CA ILE A 140 3.48 20.71 7.77
C ILE A 140 4.13 21.13 9.11
N ASN A 141 4.58 22.39 9.22
CA ASN A 141 5.00 23.06 10.45
C ASN A 141 3.84 23.23 11.46
N SER A 142 3.12 22.16 11.80
CA SER A 142 1.98 22.19 12.71
C SER A 142 2.11 21.11 13.79
N THR A 143 1.57 21.41 14.97
CA THR A 143 1.55 20.49 16.10
C THR A 143 0.74 19.24 15.74
N PRO A 144 1.10 18.05 16.27
CA PRO A 144 0.32 16.82 16.06
C PRO A 144 -1.17 16.96 16.41
N GLU A 145 -1.48 17.81 17.39
CA GLU A 145 -2.84 18.19 17.79
C GLU A 145 -3.60 18.92 16.67
N SER A 146 -2.97 19.90 16.02
CA SER A 146 -3.57 20.63 14.89
C SER A 146 -3.87 19.70 13.71
N GLN A 147 -2.99 18.72 13.45
CA GLN A 147 -3.21 17.72 12.39
C GLN A 147 -4.34 16.75 12.73
N PHE A 148 -4.46 16.36 13.99
CA PHE A 148 -5.56 15.52 14.46
C PHE A 148 -6.92 16.20 14.23
N TRP A 149 -7.05 17.47 14.63
CA TRP A 149 -8.28 18.24 14.42
C TRP A 149 -8.60 18.45 12.94
N GLY A 150 -7.60 18.71 12.09
CA GLY A 150 -7.80 18.85 10.64
C GLY A 150 -8.31 17.58 9.92
N LEU A 151 -8.11 16.40 10.51
CA LEU A 151 -8.64 15.13 9.98
C LEU A 151 -10.09 14.85 10.42
N VAL A 152 -10.55 15.46 11.50
CA VAL A 152 -11.91 15.27 12.06
C VAL A 152 -12.93 16.20 11.36
N THR A 153 -12.48 17.28 10.75
CA THR A 153 -13.35 18.29 10.11
C THR A 153 -13.71 17.99 8.63
N ILE A 154 -13.31 16.84 8.08
CA ILE A 154 -13.63 16.39 6.70
C ILE A 154 -14.82 15.42 6.72
#